data_AF-A0A2N5MLR3-F1
#
_entry.id   AF-A0A2N5MLR3-F1
#
_cell.length_a   1.000
_cell.length_b   1.000
_cell.length_c   1.000
_cell.angle_alpha   90.00
_cell.angle_beta   90.00
_cell.angle_gamma   90.00
#
_symmetry.space_group_name_H-M   'P 1'
#
loop_
_entity.id
_entity.type
_entity.pdbx_description
1 polymer ?
#
loop_
_entity_poly.entity_id
_entity_poly.type
_entity_poly.pdbx_seq_one_letter_code
_entity_poly.pdbx_strand_id
1 'polypeptide(L)' 'MTGINEFDMGRIQPGMGINPRVGKQEEIATVALFLASDESSFMNGTVNTADAGWTAY' A
#
# COMPACT_ATOMS: atom_id res chain seq x y z
N MET A 1 -2.19 2.36 26.39
CA MET A 1 -3.17 2.12 25.30
C MET A 1 -4.46 1.66 25.96
N THR A 2 -5.44 2.55 26.11
CA THR A 2 -6.79 2.21 26.58
C THR A 2 -7.76 2.50 25.43
N GLY A 3 -8.83 1.71 25.28
CA GLY A 3 -9.83 1.90 24.21
C GLY A 3 -9.53 1.22 22.87
N ILE A 4 -8.66 0.21 22.84
CA ILE A 4 -8.47 -0.62 21.64
C ILE A 4 -9.73 -1.47 21.43
N ASN A 5 -10.29 -1.43 20.23
CA ASN A 5 -11.39 -2.29 19.82
C ASN A 5 -10.83 -3.65 19.34
N GLU A 6 -11.25 -4.73 20.01
CA GLU A 6 -10.76 -6.09 19.71
C GLU A 6 -11.14 -6.58 18.30
N PHE A 7 -12.31 -6.21 17.81
CA PHE A 7 -12.78 -6.58 16.47
C PHE A 7 -11.93 -5.91 15.38
N ASP A 8 -11.63 -4.62 15.54
CA ASP A 8 -10.76 -3.89 14.60
C ASP A 8 -9.31 -4.40 14.69
N MET A 9 -8.83 -4.74 15.88
CA MET A 9 -7.53 -5.40 16.04
C MET A 9 -7.46 -6.74 15.30
N GLY A 10 -8.53 -7.54 15.39
CA GLY A 10 -8.64 -8.80 14.65
C GLY A 10 -8.54 -8.61 13.14
N ARG A 11 -9.00 -7.46 12.62
CA ARG A 11 -8.90 -7.12 11.20
C ARG A 11 -7.50 -6.67 10.77
N ILE A 12 -6.77 -5.92 11.59
CA ILE A 12 -5.44 -5.40 11.19
C ILE A 12 -4.30 -6.39 11.45
N GLN A 13 -4.47 -7.35 12.36
CA GLN A 13 -3.45 -8.32 12.74
C GLN A 13 -2.91 -9.17 11.56
N PRO A 14 -3.75 -9.73 10.68
CA PRO A 14 -3.26 -10.48 9.52
C PRO A 14 -2.35 -9.63 8.62
N GLY A 15 -2.71 -8.37 8.39
CA GLY A 15 -1.91 -7.41 7.63
C GLY A 15 -0.56 -7.12 8.24
N MET A 16 -0.51 -6.94 9.56
CA MET A 16 0.75 -6.75 10.28
C MET A 16 1.69 -7.95 10.09
N GLY A 17 1.15 -9.17 10.04
CA GLY A 17 1.94 -10.39 9.86
C GLY A 17 2.46 -10.60 8.44
N ILE A 18 1.73 -10.14 7.41
CA ILE A 18 2.11 -10.32 6.00
C ILE A 18 2.78 -9.08 5.39
N ASN A 19 2.74 -7.92 6.05
CA ASN A 19 3.41 -6.73 5.57
C ASN A 19 4.93 -6.95 5.59
N PRO A 20 5.61 -6.98 4.43
CA PRO A 20 7.01 -7.34 4.36
C PRO A 20 7.91 -6.28 5.01
N ARG A 21 7.50 -5.00 4.99
CA ARG A 21 8.25 -3.87 5.57
C ARG A 21 7.50 -2.55 5.45
N VAL A 22 7.92 -1.58 6.26
CA VAL A 22 7.55 -0.17 6.07
C VAL A 22 8.10 0.33 4.72
N GLY A 23 7.22 0.94 3.93
CA GLY A 23 7.58 1.59 2.67
C GLY A 23 8.38 2.86 2.89
N LYS A 24 9.29 3.16 1.96
CA LYS A 24 10.07 4.39 1.92
C LYS A 24 9.45 5.39 0.95
N GLN A 25 9.75 6.67 1.16
CA GLN A 25 9.24 7.75 0.32
C GLN A 25 9.68 7.60 -1.14
N GLU A 26 10.89 7.10 -1.37
CA GLU A 26 11.46 6.90 -2.71
C GLU A 26 10.66 5.89 -3.53
N GLU A 27 10.03 4.90 -2.90
CA GLU A 27 9.25 3.89 -3.61
C GLU A 27 7.97 4.47 -4.21
N ILE A 28 7.30 5.37 -3.49
CA ILE A 28 6.16 6.12 -4.02
C ILE A 28 6.62 7.08 -5.11
N ALA A 29 7.78 7.72 -4.94
CA ALA A 29 8.36 8.58 -5.98
C ALA A 29 8.68 7.78 -7.25
N THR A 30 9.18 6.55 -7.14
CA THR A 30 9.42 5.66 -8.29
C THR A 30 8.12 5.28 -8.99
N VAL A 31 7.05 4.94 -8.25
CA VAL A 31 5.73 4.66 -8.85
C VAL A 31 5.20 5.90 -9.57
N ALA A 32 5.29 7.08 -8.97
CA ALA A 32 4.87 8.33 -9.59
C ALA A 32 5.69 8.66 -10.86
N LEU A 33 7.01 8.44 -10.82
CA LEU A 33 7.89 8.63 -11.96
C LEU A 33 7.54 7.72 -13.13
N PHE A 34 7.27 6.43 -12.85
CA PHE A 34 6.80 5.48 -13.87
C PHE A 34 5.47 5.91 -14.48
N LEU A 35 4.48 6.31 -13.66
CA LEU A 35 3.18 6.78 -14.16
C LEU A 35 3.24 8.10 -14.94
N ALA A 36 4.31 8.87 -14.75
CA ALA A 36 4.55 10.10 -15.51
C ALA A 36 5.39 9.88 -16.79
N SER A 37 5.93 8.67 -17.00
CA SER A 37 6.78 8.35 -18.15
C SER A 37 5.99 7.71 -19.30
N ASP A 38 6.57 7.73 -20.49
CA ASP A 38 6.02 7.07 -21.69
C ASP A 38 5.89 5.54 -21.53
N GLU A 39 6.60 4.94 -20.57
CA GLU A 39 6.54 3.51 -20.27
C GLU A 39 5.16 3.09 -19.75
N SER A 40 4.38 4.04 -19.23
CA SER A 40 3.01 3.83 -18.75
C SER A 40 1.94 4.28 -19.75
N SER A 41 2.29 4.51 -21.02
CA SER A 41 1.39 5.10 -22.05
C SER A 41 0.03 4.41 -22.26
N PHE A 42 -0.13 3.15 -21.85
CA PHE A 42 -1.40 2.43 -21.92
C PHE A 42 -2.15 2.34 -20.57
N MET A 43 -1.61 2.90 -19.50
CA MET A 43 -2.23 2.95 -18.17
C MET A 43 -2.92 4.29 -17.97
N ASN A 44 -4.26 4.28 -17.90
CA ASN A 44 -5.05 5.48 -17.60
C ASN A 44 -6.34 5.11 -16.86
N GLY A 45 -6.90 6.06 -16.10
CA GLY A 45 -8.22 5.92 -15.46
C GLY A 45 -8.29 4.86 -14.35
N THR A 46 -7.15 4.51 -13.74
CA THR A 46 -7.05 3.48 -12.70
C THR A 46 -6.34 3.98 -11.45
N VAL A 47 -6.66 3.36 -10.31
CA VAL A 47 -5.97 3.58 -9.03
C VAL A 47 -4.88 2.52 -8.88
N ASN A 48 -3.63 2.96 -8.73
CA ASN A 48 -2.50 2.07 -8.49
C ASN A 48 -2.11 2.12 -7.00
N THR A 49 -2.43 1.07 -6.26
CA THR A 49 -2.08 0.97 -4.83
C THR A 49 -0.61 0.59 -4.65
N ALA A 50 0.13 1.35 -3.85
CA ALA A 50 1.51 1.08 -3.46
C ALA A 50 1.63 1.06 -1.92
N ASP A 51 1.28 -0.06 -1.29
CA ASP A 51 1.13 -0.16 0.17
C ASP A 51 1.73 -1.45 0.78
N ALA A 52 2.62 -2.12 0.04
CA ALA A 52 3.21 -3.39 0.42
C ALA A 52 2.18 -4.52 0.68
N GLY A 53 1.01 -4.46 0.04
CA GLY A 53 -0.04 -5.48 0.13
C GLY A 53 -1.00 -5.27 1.31
N TRP A 54 -0.96 -4.10 1.97
CA TRP A 54 -1.82 -3.80 3.11
C TRP A 54 -3.32 -3.87 2.78
N THR A 55 -3.73 -3.55 1.56
CA THR A 55 -5.13 -3.61 1.14
C THR A 55 -5.53 -4.92 0.47
N ALA A 56 -4.62 -5.89 0.38
CA ALA A 56 -4.82 -7.12 -0.40
C ALA A 56 -5.31 -8.34 0.40
N TYR A 57 -5.44 -8.24 1.73
CA TYR A 57 -5.80 -9.37 2.62
C TYR A 57 -7.18 -9.21 3.27
#